data_AF-G1TJM7-F1
#
_entry.id   AF-G1TJM7-F1
#
_cell.length_a   1.000
_cell.length_b   1.000
_cell.length_c   1.000
_cell.angle_alpha   90.00
_cell.angle_beta   90.00
_cell.angle_gamma   90.00
#
_symmetry.space_group_name_H-M   'P 1'
#
loop_
_entity.id
_entity.type
_entity.pdbx_description
1 polymer ?
#
loop_
_entity_poly.entity_id
_entity_poly.type
_entity_poly.pdbx_seq_one_letter_code
_entity_poly.pdbx_strand_id
1 'polypeptide(L)'
;MPAWGVLVLLWATVEATKDCPEACTCQHLETMGLRVDCRGRGLTELPDLPAHTRQLLLTNNSLRSVPPGAFDHLPQLQTLEVEQNPWHCDCGLTYLRLWLQDRMPEALWLMHCASPNPAANLPLHNLTGFQLGNCGWQLQTSWPAVPVLAWLCCALLCTTEAKA
;
A
#
# COMPACT_ATOMS: atom_id res chain seq x y z
N MET A 1 52.06 18.73 -21.30
CA MET A 1 50.72 18.45 -20.73
C MET A 1 49.92 17.66 -21.75
N PRO A 2 49.62 16.37 -21.50
CA PRO A 2 48.71 15.68 -22.36
C PRO A 2 47.38 15.45 -21.61
N ALA A 3 46.35 16.12 -22.13
CA ALA A 3 45.01 16.27 -21.58
C ALA A 3 44.07 15.09 -21.91
N TRP A 4 44.44 13.87 -21.51
CA TRP A 4 43.62 12.67 -21.81
C TRP A 4 43.56 11.62 -20.69
N GLY A 5 44.22 11.85 -19.54
CA GLY A 5 44.17 10.96 -18.37
C GLY A 5 43.03 11.23 -17.39
N VAL A 6 42.11 12.14 -17.71
CA VAL A 6 40.90 12.44 -16.91
C VAL A 6 39.66 11.76 -17.51
N LEU A 7 39.85 10.69 -18.29
CA LEU A 7 38.79 9.70 -18.46
C LEU A 7 38.74 8.86 -17.18
N VAL A 8 38.34 9.56 -16.11
CA VAL A 8 37.78 8.99 -14.91
C VAL A 8 36.82 7.92 -15.42
N LEU A 9 37.15 6.67 -15.14
CA LEU A 9 36.23 5.54 -15.21
C LEU A 9 35.11 5.79 -14.18
N LEU A 10 34.30 6.83 -14.44
CA LEU A 10 32.90 6.97 -14.09
C LEU A 10 32.10 6.10 -15.07
N TRP A 11 32.43 4.82 -15.15
CA TRP A 11 31.42 3.86 -15.53
C TRP A 11 30.72 3.57 -14.21
N ALA A 12 29.49 4.05 -14.18
CA ALA A 12 28.58 4.07 -13.06
C ALA A 12 28.84 2.95 -12.06
N THR A 13 28.85 3.34 -10.79
CA THR A 13 28.39 2.47 -9.71
C THR A 13 27.25 1.62 -10.28
N VAL A 14 27.43 0.30 -10.28
CA VAL A 14 26.26 -0.57 -10.31
C VAL A 14 25.56 -0.23 -9.01
N GLU A 15 24.61 0.70 -9.07
CA GLU A 15 23.53 0.79 -8.11
C GLU A 15 22.93 -0.62 -8.15
N ALA A 16 23.32 -1.45 -7.18
CA ALA A 16 22.63 -2.70 -6.96
C ALA A 16 21.18 -2.28 -6.68
N THR A 17 20.29 -2.49 -7.65
CA THR A 17 18.87 -2.48 -7.37
C THR A 17 18.70 -3.55 -6.29
N LYS A 18 18.60 -3.11 -5.04
CA LYS A 18 18.12 -3.97 -3.97
C LYS A 18 16.66 -4.25 -4.30
N ASP A 19 16.44 -5.11 -5.29
CA ASP A 19 15.11 -5.46 -5.76
C ASP A 19 14.34 -6.17 -4.64
N CYS A 20 15.06 -6.79 -3.68
CA CYS A 20 14.46 -7.39 -2.50
C CYS A 20 14.78 -6.59 -1.23
N PRO A 21 13.78 -6.28 -0.38
CA PRO A 21 14.03 -5.76 0.96
C PRO A 21 14.93 -6.68 1.78
N GLU A 22 15.85 -6.11 2.57
CA GLU A 22 16.80 -6.90 3.39
C GLU A 22 16.11 -7.82 4.40
N ALA A 23 14.95 -7.40 4.91
CA ALA A 23 14.17 -8.21 5.85
C ALA A 23 13.44 -9.38 5.19
N CYS A 24 13.33 -9.41 3.86
CA CYS A 24 12.46 -10.32 3.13
C CYS A 24 13.26 -11.27 2.23
N THR A 25 12.58 -12.33 1.80
CA THR A 25 13.11 -13.29 0.83
C THR A 25 12.30 -13.23 -0.44
N CYS A 26 12.97 -13.00 -1.58
CA CYS A 26 12.31 -12.87 -2.86
C CYS A 26 12.56 -14.08 -3.76
N GLN A 27 11.53 -14.53 -4.47
CA GLN A 27 11.57 -15.67 -5.37
C GLN A 27 10.87 -15.32 -6.68
N HIS A 28 11.53 -15.56 -7.82
CA HIS A 28 10.90 -15.42 -9.13
C HIS A 28 9.83 -16.48 -9.35
N LEU A 29 8.71 -16.07 -9.94
CA LEU A 29 7.62 -16.95 -10.32
C LEU A 29 7.76 -17.37 -11.78
N GLU A 30 7.36 -18.62 -12.08
CA GLU A 30 7.42 -19.19 -13.43
C GLU A 30 6.62 -18.38 -14.46
N THR A 31 5.54 -17.73 -14.04
CA THR A 31 4.64 -16.94 -14.90
C THR A 31 5.05 -15.47 -15.04
N MET A 32 6.33 -15.15 -14.84
CA MET A 32 6.87 -13.80 -14.63
C MET A 32 6.32 -13.15 -13.35
N GLY A 33 7.13 -12.31 -12.69
CA GLY A 33 6.77 -11.67 -11.43
C GLY A 33 7.52 -12.24 -10.23
N LEU A 34 7.33 -11.59 -9.08
CA LEU A 34 8.09 -11.85 -7.87
C LEU A 34 7.18 -12.19 -6.69
N ARG A 35 7.54 -13.25 -5.96
CA ARG A 35 7.04 -13.53 -4.62
C ARG A 35 7.98 -12.87 -3.62
N VAL A 36 7.46 -11.99 -2.78
CA VAL A 36 8.19 -11.32 -1.70
C VAL A 36 7.65 -11.87 -0.38
N ASP A 37 8.43 -12.71 0.30
CA ASP A 37 8.07 -13.31 1.59
C ASP A 37 8.76 -12.59 2.74
N CYS A 38 7.97 -11.90 3.56
CA CYS A 38 8.39 -11.11 4.71
C CYS A 38 7.75 -11.64 6.01
N ARG A 39 7.26 -12.88 6.05
CA ARG A 39 6.51 -13.40 7.21
C ARG A 39 7.42 -13.56 8.43
N GLY A 40 6.91 -13.25 9.62
CA GLY A 40 7.63 -13.50 10.87
C GLY A 40 8.88 -12.63 11.08
N ARG A 41 8.99 -11.48 10.39
CA ARG A 41 10.18 -10.63 10.40
C ARG A 41 10.11 -9.50 11.43
N GLY A 42 9.00 -9.38 12.15
CA GLY A 42 8.80 -8.32 13.15
C GLY A 42 8.67 -6.92 12.54
N LEU A 43 8.23 -6.83 11.28
CA LEU A 43 8.09 -5.55 10.58
C LEU A 43 7.08 -4.65 11.32
N THR A 44 7.51 -3.44 11.65
CA THR A 44 6.64 -2.38 12.21
C THR A 44 6.15 -1.42 11.14
N GLU A 45 6.86 -1.35 10.02
CA GLU A 45 6.56 -0.54 8.85
C GLU A 45 6.77 -1.37 7.58
N LEU A 46 6.13 -0.95 6.48
CA LEU A 46 6.23 -1.64 5.21
C LEU A 46 7.55 -1.25 4.50
N PRO A 47 8.37 -2.22 4.05
CA PRO A 47 9.59 -1.91 3.30
C PRO A 47 9.29 -1.48 1.86
N ASP A 48 10.29 -0.93 1.15
CA ASP A 48 10.18 -0.60 -0.27
C ASP A 48 10.00 -1.87 -1.12
N LEU A 49 8.85 -2.01 -1.75
CA LEU A 49 8.48 -3.21 -2.52
C LEU A 49 8.81 -3.06 -4.01
N PRO A 50 9.41 -4.08 -4.66
CA PRO A 50 9.70 -4.05 -6.09
C PRO A 50 8.40 -4.06 -6.94
N ALA A 51 8.39 -3.29 -8.03
CA ALA A 51 7.20 -3.03 -8.85
C ALA A 51 6.55 -4.27 -9.49
N HIS A 52 7.33 -5.33 -9.71
CA HIS A 52 6.88 -6.59 -10.33
C HIS A 52 6.47 -7.66 -9.30
N THR A 53 6.19 -7.24 -8.06
CA THR A 53 5.64 -8.11 -7.01
C THR A 53 4.25 -8.60 -7.41
N ARG A 54 4.08 -9.93 -7.43
CA ARG A 54 2.78 -10.60 -7.60
C ARG A 54 2.23 -11.19 -6.31
N GLN A 55 3.11 -11.61 -5.40
CA GLN A 55 2.71 -12.23 -4.14
C GLN A 55 3.46 -11.56 -3.00
N LEU A 56 2.73 -11.02 -2.02
CA LEU A 56 3.28 -10.29 -0.89
C LEU A 56 2.90 -10.95 0.44
N LEU A 57 3.93 -11.52 1.06
CA LEU A 57 4.04 -12.29 2.29
C LEU A 57 4.12 -11.50 3.62
N LEU A 58 3.08 -10.89 4.21
CA LEU A 58 3.25 -10.03 5.41
C LEU A 58 2.71 -10.61 6.72
N THR A 59 2.25 -11.86 6.72
CA THR A 59 1.70 -12.53 7.90
C THR A 59 2.67 -12.56 9.09
N ASN A 60 2.14 -12.46 10.31
CA ASN A 60 2.90 -12.60 11.55
C ASN A 60 4.00 -11.53 11.69
N ASN A 61 3.60 -10.26 11.55
CA ASN A 61 4.47 -9.09 11.75
C ASN A 61 3.86 -8.16 12.82
N SER A 62 4.41 -6.97 12.98
CA SER A 62 3.97 -5.96 13.95
C SER A 62 3.40 -4.71 13.27
N LEU A 63 2.84 -4.88 12.05
CA LEU A 63 2.24 -3.80 11.29
C LEU A 63 0.95 -3.33 11.96
N ARG A 64 0.80 -2.01 12.09
CA ARG A 64 -0.40 -1.39 12.66
C ARG A 64 -1.25 -0.70 11.60
N SER A 65 -0.64 -0.23 10.52
CA SER A 65 -1.31 0.40 9.38
C SER A 65 -0.43 0.24 8.14
N VAL A 66 -0.98 0.62 6.99
CA VAL A 66 -0.25 0.68 5.72
C VAL A 66 -0.35 2.13 5.20
N PRO A 67 0.77 2.76 4.78
CA PRO A 67 0.74 4.11 4.24
C PRO A 67 -0.21 4.21 3.03
N PRO A 68 -0.92 5.34 2.86
CA PRO A 68 -1.70 5.58 1.65
C PRO A 68 -0.83 5.44 0.40
N GLY A 69 -1.34 4.72 -0.59
CA GLY A 69 -0.67 4.51 -1.86
C GLY A 69 0.44 3.47 -1.86
N ALA A 70 0.70 2.78 -0.74
CA ALA A 70 1.80 1.82 -0.63
C ALA A 70 1.73 0.63 -1.59
N PHE A 71 0.57 0.35 -2.18
CA PHE A 71 0.39 -0.73 -3.17
C PHE A 71 0.03 -0.21 -4.56
N ASP A 72 -0.03 1.11 -4.76
CA ASP A 72 -0.48 1.70 -6.02
C ASP A 72 0.54 1.47 -7.14
N HIS A 73 1.83 1.35 -6.79
CA HIS A 73 2.91 1.02 -7.72
C HIS A 73 3.07 -0.49 -7.99
N LEU A 74 2.17 -1.33 -7.45
CA LEU A 74 2.19 -2.78 -7.60
C LEU A 74 0.99 -3.28 -8.44
N PRO A 75 0.92 -2.94 -9.75
CA PRO A 75 -0.24 -3.26 -10.57
C PRO A 75 -0.45 -4.77 -10.76
N GLN A 76 0.61 -5.57 -10.59
CA GLN A 76 0.58 -7.03 -10.76
C GLN A 76 0.31 -7.79 -9.46
N LEU A 77 0.11 -7.11 -8.33
CA LEU A 77 -0.13 -7.77 -7.05
C LEU A 77 -1.45 -8.55 -7.09
N GLN A 78 -1.36 -9.86 -6.85
CA GLN A 78 -2.46 -10.82 -6.92
C GLN A 78 -2.72 -11.52 -5.58
N THR A 79 -1.71 -11.60 -4.72
CA THR A 79 -1.82 -12.22 -3.41
C THR A 79 -1.23 -11.30 -2.36
N LEU A 80 -1.99 -11.03 -1.31
CA LEU A 80 -1.58 -10.24 -0.16
C LEU A 80 -2.02 -10.96 1.12
N GLU A 81 -1.06 -11.44 1.90
CA GLU A 81 -1.32 -12.03 3.22
C GLU A 81 -0.91 -11.02 4.30
N VAL A 82 -1.87 -10.59 5.12
CA VAL A 82 -1.71 -9.51 6.12
C VAL A 82 -2.22 -9.92 7.50
N GLU A 83 -2.56 -11.19 7.67
CA GLU A 83 -3.08 -11.75 8.92
C GLU A 83 -2.02 -11.72 10.03
N GLN A 84 -2.46 -11.90 11.28
CA GLN A 84 -1.55 -11.95 12.43
C GLN A 84 -0.67 -10.70 12.55
N ASN A 85 -1.25 -9.53 12.30
CA ASN A 85 -0.64 -8.22 12.54
C ASN A 85 -1.54 -7.42 13.49
N PRO A 86 -0.98 -6.60 14.39
CA PRO A 86 -1.73 -5.82 15.36
C PRO A 86 -2.37 -4.56 14.73
N TRP A 87 -3.27 -4.76 13.76
CA TRP A 87 -3.90 -3.67 13.01
C TRP A 87 -4.63 -2.67 13.92
N HIS A 88 -4.31 -1.39 13.73
CA HIS A 88 -4.97 -0.26 14.37
C HIS A 88 -6.03 0.28 13.42
N CYS A 89 -7.28 -0.06 13.67
CA CYS A 89 -8.43 0.25 12.82
C CYS A 89 -8.99 1.63 13.14
N ASP A 90 -8.28 2.64 12.67
CA ASP A 90 -8.67 4.06 12.68
C ASP A 90 -8.65 4.63 11.24
N CYS A 91 -8.51 5.95 11.10
CA CYS A 91 -8.44 6.60 9.80
C CYS A 91 -7.19 6.26 8.99
N GLY A 92 -6.09 5.89 9.64
CA GLY A 92 -4.89 5.46 8.93
C GLY A 92 -5.10 4.17 8.15
N LEU A 93 -6.08 3.35 8.53
CA LEU A 93 -6.37 2.07 7.89
C LEU A 93 -7.37 2.17 6.72
N THR A 94 -7.96 3.35 6.49
CA THR A 94 -8.97 3.54 5.44
C THR A 94 -8.44 3.20 4.05
N TYR A 95 -7.18 3.56 3.74
CA TYR A 95 -6.55 3.19 2.46
C TYR A 95 -6.56 1.68 2.25
N LEU A 96 -6.00 0.93 3.21
CA LEU A 96 -5.87 -0.51 3.12
C LEU A 96 -7.23 -1.17 2.96
N ARG A 97 -8.24 -0.73 3.73
CA ARG A 97 -9.60 -1.24 3.61
C ARG A 97 -10.16 -1.04 2.20
N LEU A 98 -10.08 0.18 1.66
CA LEU A 98 -10.64 0.50 0.35
C LEU A 98 -9.91 -0.26 -0.75
N TRP A 99 -8.58 -0.35 -0.66
CA TRP A 99 -7.75 -1.11 -1.58
C TRP A 99 -8.12 -2.60 -1.56
N LEU A 100 -8.28 -3.20 -0.38
CA LEU A 100 -8.72 -4.59 -0.25
C LEU A 100 -10.14 -4.79 -0.78
N GLN A 101 -11.07 -3.86 -0.50
CA GLN A 101 -12.45 -3.94 -0.98
C GLN A 101 -12.53 -3.96 -2.52
N ASP A 102 -11.69 -3.16 -3.18
CA ASP A 102 -11.65 -3.05 -4.64
C ASP A 102 -10.91 -4.23 -5.29
N ARG A 103 -9.79 -4.66 -4.70
CA ARG A 103 -8.84 -5.57 -5.35
C ARG A 103 -8.89 -7.00 -4.84
N MET A 104 -9.21 -7.21 -3.55
CA MET A 104 -9.09 -8.49 -2.84
C MET A 104 -10.13 -8.61 -1.70
N PRO A 105 -11.44 -8.62 -2.01
CA PRO A 105 -12.49 -8.52 -1.00
C PRO A 105 -12.50 -9.71 -0.02
N GLU A 106 -12.00 -10.87 -0.42
CA GLU A 106 -11.90 -12.05 0.43
C GLU A 106 -10.96 -11.82 1.63
N ALA A 107 -9.91 -11.02 1.46
CA ALA A 107 -8.94 -10.72 2.51
C ALA A 107 -9.51 -9.84 3.64
N LEU A 108 -10.59 -9.08 3.38
CA LEU A 108 -11.26 -8.26 4.40
C LEU A 108 -11.83 -9.09 5.56
N TRP A 109 -12.13 -10.36 5.32
CA TRP A 109 -12.68 -11.27 6.32
C TRP A 109 -11.61 -11.91 7.21
N LEU A 110 -10.38 -12.05 6.70
CA LEU A 110 -9.27 -12.69 7.39
C LEU A 110 -8.53 -11.72 8.32
N MET A 111 -8.56 -10.43 7.98
CA MET A 111 -7.90 -9.36 8.72
C MET A 111 -8.74 -8.87 9.90
N HIS A 112 -8.22 -9.04 11.12
CA HIS A 112 -8.85 -8.60 12.37
C HIS A 112 -8.14 -7.39 12.96
N CYS A 113 -8.90 -6.47 13.53
CA CYS A 113 -8.36 -5.33 14.26
C CYS A 113 -7.81 -5.77 15.61
N ALA A 114 -6.63 -5.29 16.01
CA ALA A 114 -6.15 -5.45 17.38
C ALA A 114 -6.51 -4.25 18.26
N SER A 115 -6.71 -3.09 17.65
CA SER A 115 -7.04 -1.84 18.34
C SER A 115 -7.78 -0.88 17.40
N PRO A 116 -8.44 0.17 17.91
CA PRO A 116 -8.74 0.41 19.33
C PRO A 116 -9.75 -0.60 19.89
N ASN A 117 -9.88 -0.71 21.22
CA ASN A 117 -10.76 -1.69 21.89
C ASN A 117 -12.19 -1.82 21.34
N PRO A 118 -12.93 -0.76 20.93
CA PRO A 118 -14.27 -0.94 20.35
C PRO A 118 -14.28 -1.66 19.00
N ALA A 119 -13.16 -1.66 18.27
CA ALA A 119 -13.00 -2.39 17.03
C ALA A 119 -12.21 -3.69 17.18
N ALA A 120 -11.60 -3.94 18.36
CA ALA A 120 -10.72 -5.08 18.56
C ALA A 120 -11.44 -6.42 18.33
N ASN A 121 -10.75 -7.34 17.65
CA ASN A 121 -11.24 -8.64 17.20
C ASN A 121 -12.40 -8.61 16.19
N LEU A 122 -12.79 -7.43 15.69
CA LEU A 122 -13.72 -7.36 14.56
C LEU A 122 -12.95 -7.53 13.25
N PRO A 123 -13.50 -8.29 12.28
CA PRO A 123 -12.94 -8.33 10.94
C PRO A 123 -13.16 -7.00 10.24
N LEU A 124 -12.22 -6.61 9.38
CA LEU A 124 -12.26 -5.33 8.69
C LEU A 124 -13.52 -5.15 7.82
N HIS A 125 -14.03 -6.25 7.26
CA HIS A 125 -15.31 -6.27 6.53
C HIS A 125 -16.48 -5.69 7.34
N ASN A 126 -16.55 -6.00 8.64
CA ASN A 126 -17.69 -5.63 9.49
C ASN A 126 -17.60 -4.19 10.00
N LEU A 127 -16.47 -3.51 9.79
CA LEU A 127 -16.35 -2.14 10.23
C LEU A 127 -17.15 -1.21 9.33
N THR A 128 -17.67 -0.12 9.88
CA THR A 128 -18.27 1.00 9.16
C THR A 128 -17.32 2.19 9.14
N GLY A 129 -17.60 3.20 8.33
CA GLY A 129 -16.81 4.45 8.32
C GLY A 129 -16.74 5.11 9.71
N PHE A 130 -17.80 4.99 10.51
CA PHE A 130 -17.82 5.51 11.89
C PHE A 130 -16.80 4.82 12.80
N GLN A 131 -16.68 3.49 12.72
CA GLN A 131 -15.72 2.72 13.53
C GLN A 131 -14.28 2.95 13.12
N LEU A 132 -14.04 3.37 11.87
CA LEU A 132 -12.74 3.85 11.41
C LEU A 132 -12.47 5.31 11.79
N GLY A 133 -13.35 5.98 12.53
CA GLY A 133 -13.15 7.37 12.98
C GLY A 133 -13.85 8.42 12.12
N ASN A 134 -14.81 8.02 11.29
CA ASN A 134 -15.56 8.89 10.38
C ASN A 134 -14.64 9.77 9.53
N CYS A 135 -13.68 9.11 8.88
CA CYS A 135 -12.69 9.72 8.01
C CYS A 135 -13.40 10.24 6.77
N GLY A 136 -14.04 11.41 6.90
CA GLY A 136 -14.35 12.25 5.77
C GLY A 136 -13.06 12.45 4.98
N TRP A 137 -13.16 12.52 3.65
CA TRP A 137 -12.12 12.51 2.60
C TRP A 137 -10.82 13.32 2.85
N GLN A 138 -10.15 13.09 3.98
CA GLN A 138 -8.85 13.58 4.39
C GLN A 138 -7.84 12.42 4.25
N LEU A 139 -7.94 11.67 3.15
CA LEU A 139 -6.72 11.18 2.53
C LEU A 139 -5.94 12.45 2.20
N GLN A 140 -4.99 12.83 3.05
CA GLN A 140 -4.07 13.91 2.77
C GLN A 140 -3.44 13.59 1.42
N THR A 141 -3.93 14.25 0.38
CA THR A 141 -3.27 14.28 -0.90
C THR A 141 -1.88 14.83 -0.62
N SER A 142 -0.85 14.05 -0.93
CA SER A 142 0.51 14.56 -1.08
C SER A 142 0.61 15.42 -2.35
N TRP A 143 -0.40 16.24 -2.61
CA TRP A 143 -0.38 17.27 -3.64
C TRP A 143 -0.22 18.61 -2.92
N PRO A 144 0.80 19.42 -3.28
CA PRO A 144 0.86 20.78 -2.79
C PRO A 144 -0.46 21.43 -3.19
N ALA A 145 -1.12 22.07 -2.22
CA ALA A 145 -2.40 22.74 -2.40
C ALA A 145 -2.41 23.52 -3.72
N VAL A 146 -3.14 23.02 -4.72
CA VAL A 146 -3.40 23.79 -5.93
C VAL A 146 -4.57 24.71 -5.57
N PRO A 147 -4.37 26.03 -5.51
CA PRO A 147 -5.41 26.91 -5.02
C PRO A 147 -6.48 27.08 -6.12
N VAL A 148 -7.74 27.10 -5.67
CA VAL A 148 -8.94 27.74 -6.27
C VAL A 148 -9.74 27.05 -7.39
N LEU A 149 -9.31 25.97 -8.06
CA LEU A 149 -10.10 25.40 -9.18
C LEU A 149 -11.07 24.23 -8.86
N ALA A 150 -11.21 23.82 -7.59
CA ALA A 150 -12.09 22.72 -7.21
C ALA A 150 -13.61 23.04 -7.26
N TRP A 151 -13.98 24.32 -7.37
CA TRP A 151 -15.39 24.72 -7.47
C TRP A 151 -16.04 24.36 -8.82
N LEU A 152 -15.24 24.11 -9.86
CA LEU A 152 -15.75 23.87 -11.21
C LEU A 152 -16.03 22.38 -11.51
N CYS A 153 -15.40 21.43 -10.82
CA CYS A 153 -15.62 20.00 -11.07
C CYS A 153 -16.93 19.45 -10.47
N CYS A 154 -17.44 20.02 -9.38
CA CYS A 154 -18.75 19.60 -8.84
C CYS A 154 -19.93 20.09 -9.69
N ALA A 155 -19.77 21.18 -10.47
CA ALA A 155 -20.86 21.75 -11.26
C ALA A 155 -21.11 21.02 -12.60
N LEU A 156 -20.13 20.26 -13.10
CA LEU A 156 -20.17 19.68 -14.46
C LEU A 156 -20.48 18.19 -14.53
N LEU A 157 -20.58 17.48 -13.39
CA LEU A 157 -20.81 16.02 -13.36
C LEU A 157 -22.17 15.60 -12.75
N CYS A 158 -23.07 16.54 -12.44
CA CYS A 158 -24.38 16.23 -11.86
C CYS A 158 -25.57 16.24 -12.84
N THR A 159 -25.38 16.26 -14.16
CA THR A 159 -26.50 16.31 -15.11
C THR A 159 -26.45 15.25 -16.20
N THR A 160 -26.25 13.97 -15.86
CA THR A 160 -26.79 12.87 -16.67
C THR A 160 -27.09 11.69 -15.75
N GLU A 161 -28.36 11.57 -15.34
CA GLU A 161 -29.15 10.34 -15.18
C GLU A 161 -30.25 10.53 -14.12
N ALA A 162 -31.41 11.05 -14.57
CA ALA A 162 -32.71 10.72 -13.99
C ALA A 162 -33.85 11.11 -14.96
N LYS A 163 -34.44 10.07 -15.56
CA LYS A 163 -35.88 9.90 -15.85
C LYS A 163 -36.51 10.57 -17.10
N ALA A 164 -36.66 9.77 -18.15
CA ALA A 164 -37.95 9.48 -18.83
C ALA A 164 -37.89 8.07 -19.43
#